data_AF-A0A4R1NLC6-F1
#
_entry.id   AF-A0A4R1NLC6-F1
#
_cell.length_a   1.000
_cell.length_b   1.000
_cell.length_c   1.000
_cell.angle_alpha   90.00
_cell.angle_beta   90.00
_cell.angle_gamma   90.00
#
_symmetry.space_group_name_H-M   'P 1'
#
loop_
_entity.id
_entity.type
_entity.pdbx_description
1 polymer ?
#
loop_
_entity_poly.entity_id
_entity_poly.type
_entity_poly.pdbx_seq_one_letter_code
_entity_poly.pdbx_strand_id
1 'polypeptide(L)'
;MFFCKVGRVLAWIVFVLSVFGIVSGFFVAFSSPTLEDNMAMSRNILGTETSGEHITRSTYMLLGALVLGILSEIGLKLAATSSAKPAQHQEQDT
;
A
#
# COMPACT_ATOMS: atom_id res chain seq x y z
N MET A 1 -18.04 0.41 8.77
CA MET A 1 -18.51 0.72 7.40
C MET A 1 -17.85 -0.22 6.40
N PHE A 2 -18.61 -0.72 5.40
CA PHE A 2 -18.12 -1.66 4.37
C PHE A 2 -16.95 -1.07 3.56
N PHE A 3 -17.05 0.21 3.18
CA PHE A 3 -16.03 0.92 2.42
C PHE A 3 -14.65 0.93 3.08
N CYS A 4 -14.55 1.28 4.36
CA CYS A 4 -13.25 1.28 5.05
C CYS A 4 -12.68 -0.13 5.26
N LYS A 5 -13.52 -1.18 5.33
CA LYS A 5 -13.05 -2.57 5.37
C LYS A 5 -12.45 -2.98 4.02
N VAL A 6 -13.11 -2.64 2.91
CA VAL A 6 -12.63 -2.90 1.55
C VAL A 6 -11.34 -2.11 1.29
N GLY A 7 -11.29 -0.83 1.66
CA GLY A 7 -10.09 0.01 1.51
C GLY A 7 -8.88 -0.57 2.24
N ARG A 8 -9.07 -1.12 3.45
CA ARG A 8 -8.01 -1.80 4.20
C ARG A 8 -7.50 -3.06 3.48
N VAL A 9 -8.39 -3.87 2.92
CA VAL A 9 -8.00 -5.09 2.17
C VAL A 9 -7.24 -4.71 0.90
N LEU A 10 -7.74 -3.73 0.14
CA LEU A 10 -7.07 -3.24 -1.07
C LEU A 10 -5.69 -2.66 -0.74
N ALA A 11 -5.57 -1.86 0.32
CA ALA A 11 -4.29 -1.33 0.77
C ALA A 11 -3.29 -2.46 1.07
N TRP A 12 -3.74 -3.55 1.69
CA TRP A 12 -2.89 -4.71 1.98
C TRP A 12 -2.43 -5.43 0.71
N ILE A 13 -3.33 -5.63 -0.26
CA ILE A 13 -2.98 -6.24 -1.56
C ILE A 13 -1.93 -5.39 -2.28
N VAL A 14 -2.17 -4.08 -2.40
CA VAL A 14 -1.23 -3.17 -3.07
C VAL A 14 0.10 -3.12 -2.32
N PHE A 15 0.08 -3.15 -0.98
CA PHE A 15 1.29 -3.18 -0.15
C PHE A 15 2.15 -4.41 -0.49
N VAL A 16 1.56 -5.62 -0.49
CA VAL A 16 2.28 -6.86 -0.81
C VAL A 16 2.84 -6.83 -2.22
N LEU A 17 2.03 -6.41 -3.20
CA LEU A 17 2.48 -6.32 -4.60
C LEU A 17 3.62 -5.31 -4.77
N SER A 18 3.57 -4.19 -4.05
CA SER A 18 4.62 -3.17 -4.10
C SER A 18 5.93 -3.65 -3.48
N VAL A 19 5.84 -4.34 -2.33
CA VAL A 19 7.01 -4.97 -1.70
C VAL A 19 7.63 -6.01 -2.63
N PHE A 20 6.80 -6.87 -3.24
CA PHE A 20 7.27 -7.85 -4.21
C PHE A 20 7.92 -7.18 -5.44
N GLY A 21 7.32 -6.11 -5.97
CA GLY A 21 7.87 -5.33 -7.06
C GLY A 21 9.25 -4.75 -6.73
N ILE A 22 9.41 -4.12 -5.57
CA ILE A 22 10.70 -3.59 -5.11
C ILE A 22 11.75 -4.71 -5.01
N VAL A 23 11.41 -5.83 -4.37
CA VAL A 23 12.33 -6.98 -4.22
C VAL A 23 12.73 -7.54 -5.59
N SER A 24 11.79 -7.71 -6.50
CA SER A 24 12.06 -8.20 -7.86
C SER A 24 12.93 -7.23 -8.66
N GLY A 25 12.73 -5.92 -8.49
CA GLY A 25 13.57 -4.89 -9.10
C GLY A 25 15.01 -4.94 -8.58
N PHE A 26 15.21 -5.11 -7.27
CA PHE A 26 16.54 -5.33 -6.70
C PHE A 26 17.17 -6.64 -7.17
N PHE A 27 16.39 -7.71 -7.27
CA PHE A 27 16.87 -8.99 -7.77
C PHE A 27 17.44 -8.85 -9.19
N VAL A 28 16.73 -8.17 -10.09
CA VAL A 28 17.23 -7.90 -11.45
C VAL A 28 18.44 -6.98 -11.43
N ALA A 29 18.45 -5.95 -10.58
CA ALA A 29 19.58 -5.03 -10.44
C ALA A 29 20.87 -5.75 -10.02
N PHE A 30 20.79 -6.68 -9.07
CA PHE A 30 21.96 -7.44 -8.60
C PHE A 30 22.34 -8.63 -9.49
N SER A 31 21.41 -9.15 -10.28
CA SER A 31 21.66 -10.28 -11.20
C SER A 31 22.18 -9.85 -12.57
N SER A 32 22.20 -8.55 -12.86
CA SER A 32 22.62 -8.00 -14.17
C SER A 32 24.04 -7.43 -14.07
N PRO A 33 25.06 -8.08 -14.69
CA PRO A 33 26.44 -7.61 -14.63
C PRO A 33 26.67 -6.31 -15.42
N THR A 34 25.88 -6.09 -16.47
CA THR A 34 25.96 -4.92 -17.33
C THR A 34 24.64 -4.16 -17.39
N LEU A 35 24.71 -2.90 -17.85
CA LEU A 35 23.52 -2.06 -18.05
C LEU A 35 22.58 -2.65 -19.11
N GLU A 36 23.16 -3.25 -20.16
CA GLU A 36 22.41 -3.86 -21.25
C GLU A 36 21.64 -5.11 -20.79
N ASP A 37 22.28 -5.95 -19.96
CA ASP A 37 21.62 -7.10 -19.33
C ASP A 37 20.47 -6.66 -18.43
N ASN A 38 20.64 -5.54 -17.70
CA ASN A 38 19.58 -4.98 -16.86
C ASN A 38 18.37 -4.56 -17.69
N MET A 39 18.59 -3.87 -18.80
CA MET A 39 17.52 -3.43 -19.69
C MET A 39 16.80 -4.62 -20.34
N ALA A 40 17.55 -5.62 -20.80
CA ALA A 40 16.97 -6.83 -21.40
C ALA A 40 16.15 -7.62 -20.37
N MET A 41 16.68 -7.84 -19.17
CA MET A 41 15.99 -8.57 -18.11
C MET A 41 14.78 -7.79 -17.56
N SER A 42 14.90 -6.48 -17.40
CA SER A 42 13.80 -5.62 -16.93
C SER A 42 12.64 -5.59 -17.91
N ARG A 43 12.91 -5.55 -19.21
CA ARG A 43 11.84 -5.60 -20.23
C ARG A 43 11.11 -6.94 -20.22
N ASN A 44 11.82 -8.05 -20.04
CA ASN A 44 11.23 -9.39 -20.09
C ASN A 44 10.53 -9.80 -18.78
N ILE A 45 11.09 -9.44 -17.62
CA ILE A 45 10.60 -9.90 -16.32
C ILE A 45 9.73 -8.83 -15.65
N LEU A 46 10.17 -7.56 -15.69
CA LEU A 46 9.57 -6.47 -14.92
C LEU A 46 8.59 -5.62 -15.74
N GLY A 47 8.58 -5.76 -17.07
CA GLY A 47 7.76 -4.97 -17.98
C GLY A 47 8.14 -3.48 -18.00
N THR A 48 9.39 -3.16 -17.65
CA THR A 48 9.91 -1.78 -17.59
C THR A 48 11.22 -1.66 -18.35
N GLU A 49 11.63 -0.44 -18.67
CA GLU A 49 12.88 -0.19 -19.40
C GLU A 49 14.12 -0.53 -18.57
N THR A 50 14.08 -0.26 -17.27
CA THR A 50 15.16 -0.55 -16.32
C THR A 50 14.61 -1.07 -15.00
N SER A 51 15.46 -1.70 -14.20
CA SER A 51 15.07 -2.14 -12.86
C SER A 51 14.86 -0.95 -11.93
N GLY A 52 15.62 0.14 -12.12
CA GLY A 52 15.47 1.39 -11.37
C GLY A 52 14.08 2.03 -11.56
N GLU A 53 13.56 2.02 -12.79
CA GLU A 53 12.20 2.47 -13.08
C GLU A 53 11.16 1.59 -12.36
N HIS A 54 11.36 0.27 -12.39
CA HIS A 54 10.45 -0.66 -11.70
C HIS A 54 10.43 -0.45 -10.18
N ILE A 55 11.60 -0.27 -9.57
CA ILE A 55 11.75 0.01 -8.14
C ILE A 55 11.05 1.33 -7.81
N THR A 56 11.27 2.37 -8.61
CA THR A 56 10.66 3.70 -8.40
C THR A 56 9.14 3.63 -8.46
N ARG A 57 8.59 3.01 -9.52
CA ARG A 57 7.14 2.79 -9.66
C ARG A 57 6.56 2.01 -8.49
N SER A 58 7.21 0.92 -8.11
CA SER A 58 6.76 0.08 -6.98
C SER A 58 6.84 0.81 -5.65
N THR A 59 7.83 1.69 -5.47
CA THR A 59 7.95 2.55 -4.28
C THR A 59 6.81 3.56 -4.19
N TYR A 60 6.43 4.19 -5.30
CA TYR A 60 5.26 5.07 -5.32
C TYR A 60 3.96 4.32 -5.02
N MET A 61 3.80 3.09 -5.52
CA MET A 61 2.66 2.24 -5.19
C MET A 61 2.64 1.86 -3.70
N LEU A 62 3.82 1.59 -3.10
CA LEU A 62 3.95 1.32 -1.67
C LEU A 62 3.50 2.53 -0.83
N LEU A 63 3.94 3.73 -1.19
CA LEU A 63 3.52 4.96 -0.51
C LEU A 63 2.00 5.16 -0.61
N GLY A 64 1.41 4.92 -1.79
CA GLY A 64 -0.04 4.97 -1.98
C GLY A 64 -0.79 3.96 -1.11
N ALA A 65 -0.29 2.74 -1.01
CA ALA A 65 -0.86 1.69 -0.15
C ALA A 65 -0.83 2.08 1.33
N LEU A 66 0.28 2.68 1.80
CA LEU A 66 0.41 3.15 3.18
C LEU A 66 -0.61 4.25 3.48
N VAL A 67 -0.73 5.25 2.62
CA VAL A 67 -1.70 6.34 2.78
C VAL A 67 -3.13 5.78 2.82
N LEU A 68 -3.49 4.92 1.86
CA LEU A 68 -4.82 4.31 1.80
C LEU A 68 -5.13 3.45 3.04
N GLY A 69 -4.15 2.69 3.51
CA GLY A 69 -4.27 1.85 4.70
C GLY A 69 -4.50 2.68 5.97
N ILE A 70 -3.67 3.71 6.18
CA ILE A 70 -3.79 4.62 7.32
C ILE A 70 -5.15 5.32 7.33
N LEU A 71 -5.58 5.87 6.19
CA LEU A 71 -6.89 6.54 6.08
C LEU A 71 -8.06 5.57 6.36
N SER A 72 -7.96 4.34 5.87
CA SER A 72 -8.97 3.31 6.12
C SER A 72 -9.05 2.92 7.61
N GLU A 73 -7.90 2.81 8.29
CA GLU A 73 -7.88 2.55 9.73
C GLU A 73 -8.43 3.70 10.56
N ILE A 74 -8.07 4.95 10.23
CA ILE A 74 -8.60 6.13 10.91
C ILE A 74 -10.13 6.16 10.78
N GLY A 75 -10.67 5.96 9.58
CA GLY A 75 -12.11 5.92 9.35
C GLY A 75 -12.82 4.81 10.14
N LEU A 76 -12.20 3.62 10.26
CA LEU A 76 -12.74 2.53 11.08
C LEU A 76 -12.74 2.87 12.57
N LYS A 77 -11.65 3.44 13.09
CA LYS A 77 -11.53 3.83 14.50
C LYS A 77 -12.51 4.94 14.86
N LEU A 78 -12.64 5.96 14.02
CA LEU A 78 -13.57 7.06 14.25
C LEU A 78 -15.04 6.60 14.24
N ALA A 79 -15.40 5.72 13.32
CA ALA A 79 -16.75 5.13 13.26
C ALA A 79 -17.07 4.27 14.49
N ALA A 80 -16.08 3.54 15.03
CA ALA A 80 -16.23 2.75 16.24
C ALA A 80 -16.47 3.63 17.47
N THR A 81 -15.67 4.70 17.64
CA THR A 81 -15.85 5.66 18.75
C THR A 81 -17.20 6.38 18.68
N SER A 82 -17.66 6.76 17.49
CA SER A 82 -18.96 7.46 17.32
C SER A 82 -20.16 6.59 17.66
N SER A 83 -20.04 5.26 17.56
CA SER A 83 -21.13 4.33 17.89
C SER A 83 -21.18 3.99 19.38
N ALA A 84 -20.12 4.32 20.14
CA ALA A 84 -19.99 4.04 21.57
C ALA A 84 -20.49 5.17 22.48
N LYS A 85 -21.17 6.20 21.93
CA LYS A 85 -21.79 7.27 22.72
C LYS A 85 -23.31 7.08 22.86
N PRO A 86 -23.82 6.19 23.74
CA PRO A 86 -25.18 6.28 24.22
C PRO A 86 -25.24 7.05 25.56
N ALA A 87 -26.10 8.07 25.62
CA ALA A 87 -26.81 8.56 26.80
C ALA A 87 -26.02 8.89 28.10
N GLN A 88 -25.16 9.92 28.10
CA GLN A 88 -24.59 10.49 29.34
C GLN A 88 -25.17 11.90 29.67
N HIS A 89 -26.38 12.22 29.18
CA HIS A 89 -26.95 13.57 29.31
C HIS A 89 -28.47 13.57 29.57
N GLN A 90 -28.99 12.61 30.34
CA GLN A 90 -30.41 12.60 30.72
C GLN A 90 -30.74 12.39 32.21
N GLU A 91 -29.76 12.33 33.12
CA GLU A 91 -30.03 12.11 34.55
C GLU A 91 -29.33 13.14 35.46
N GLN A 92 -29.35 14.43 35.09
CA GLN A 92 -28.87 15.49 35.99
C GLN A 92 -29.82 16.69 36.04
N ASP A 93 -31.13 16.43 35.95
CA ASP A 93 -32.19 17.40 36.23
C ASP A 93 -33.36 16.67 36.91
N THR A 94 -33.22 16.33 38.20
CA THR A 94 -34.32 16.20 39.16
C THR A 94 -33.79 16.38 40.57
#